data_AF-A0AAW2UGD3-F1
#
_entry.id   AF-A0AAW2UGD3-F1
#
_cell.length_a   1.000
_cell.length_b   1.000
_cell.length_c   1.000
_cell.angle_alpha   90.00
_cell.angle_beta   90.00
_cell.angle_gamma   90.00
#
_symmetry.space_group_name_H-M   'P 1'
#
loop_
_entity.id
_entity.type
_entity.pdbx_description
1 polymer ?
#
loop_
_entity_poly.entity_id
_entity_poly.type
_entity_poly.pdbx_seq_one_letter_code
_entity_poly.pdbx_strand_id
1 'polypeptide(L)'
;MPGYLENLLKEANQSSKMDDRICGVIVDSPMAWMMEIPKKMGIKVAVFWCSTPGSLALGFKIPELLQSKFIDSDGTPLQNESIQLLPSLPAMDTTDLLWYFPSDPNSQKSMFHIIKDIMRHMQNANWVLCNWFQELNPAASNLSPNILSIGPLLANGQSAGSFCSEDSTCLSWLDKQPKSSVVYVAFGSTSRFSQQQLDELGLGLELMGRPFLWVAWSGLKDVSTPVYMNEYTERVAGRGKIVEWAPQEAVLAHPSTACFVTHCGWSSFMESLSMGVPLLCWPYFGDQLYTRTCVCEAWRVGMRLKADDGGVCMRLRTRWRRFCLMGL
;
A
#
# COMPACT_ATOMS: atom_id res chain seq x y z
N MET A 1 12.25 -20.90 11.98
CA MET A 1 11.09 -20.93 11.06
C MET A 1 11.22 -21.96 9.93
N PRO A 2 12.36 -22.09 9.20
CA PRO A 2 12.47 -23.02 8.05
C PRO A 2 12.14 -24.49 8.37
N GLY A 3 12.65 -25.02 9.48
CA GLY A 3 12.40 -26.40 9.89
C GLY A 3 10.94 -26.70 10.25
N TYR A 4 10.18 -25.70 10.72
CA TYR A 4 8.75 -25.88 11.02
C TYR A 4 7.94 -26.04 9.74
N LEU A 5 8.20 -25.22 8.70
CA LEU A 5 7.54 -25.37 7.41
C LEU A 5 7.88 -26.73 6.77
N GLU A 6 9.16 -27.12 6.80
CA GLU A 6 9.57 -28.42 6.26
C GLU A 6 8.89 -29.59 6.98
N ASN A 7 8.84 -29.56 8.32
CA ASN A 7 8.16 -30.59 9.11
C ASN A 7 6.67 -30.63 8.82
N LEU A 8 5.99 -29.47 8.76
CA LEU A 8 4.57 -29.38 8.41
C LEU A 8 4.29 -30.01 7.04
N LEU A 9 5.11 -29.68 6.02
CA LEU A 9 4.95 -30.24 4.68
C LEU A 9 5.19 -31.75 4.65
N LYS A 10 6.15 -32.26 5.44
CA LYS A 10 6.43 -33.70 5.56
C LYS A 10 5.28 -34.43 6.23
N GLU A 11 4.81 -33.92 7.37
CA GLU A 11 3.73 -34.51 8.16
C GLU A 11 2.43 -34.57 7.34
N ALA A 12 2.05 -33.45 6.70
CA ALA A 12 0.85 -33.40 5.85
C ALA A 12 0.93 -34.39 4.68
N ASN A 13 2.09 -34.50 4.02
CA ASN A 13 2.25 -35.39 2.86
C ASN A 13 2.53 -36.86 3.21
N GLN A 14 2.73 -37.17 4.49
CA GLN A 14 2.74 -38.55 5.01
C GLN A 14 1.32 -39.06 5.33
N SER A 15 0.30 -38.19 5.34
CA SER A 15 -1.08 -38.61 5.58
C SER A 15 -1.56 -39.60 4.50
N SER A 16 -2.28 -40.63 4.96
CA SER A 16 -2.94 -41.62 4.11
C SER A 16 -4.21 -41.07 3.46
N LYS A 17 -4.76 -39.96 3.98
CA LYS A 17 -5.90 -39.27 3.37
C LYS A 17 -5.38 -38.31 2.31
N MET A 18 -5.88 -38.46 1.09
CA MET A 18 -5.46 -37.61 -0.03
C MET A 18 -5.81 -36.12 0.19
N ASP A 19 -6.91 -35.85 0.88
CA ASP A 19 -7.39 -34.49 1.18
C ASP A 19 -6.47 -33.71 2.14
N ASP A 20 -5.65 -34.40 2.92
CA ASP A 20 -4.70 -33.79 3.86
C ASP A 20 -3.36 -33.43 3.18
N ARG A 21 -3.14 -33.88 1.94
CA ARG A 21 -1.86 -33.66 1.25
C ARG A 21 -1.78 -32.25 0.67
N ILE A 22 -0.66 -31.58 0.96
CA ILE A 22 -0.37 -30.24 0.46
C ILE A 22 0.14 -30.35 -0.97
N CYS A 23 -0.68 -29.93 -1.93
CA CYS A 23 -0.37 -29.96 -3.36
C CYS A 23 0.33 -28.68 -3.88
N GLY A 24 0.34 -27.62 -3.08
CA GLY A 24 0.97 -26.35 -3.42
C GLY A 24 1.14 -25.42 -2.23
N VAL A 25 2.07 -24.48 -2.34
CA VAL A 25 2.32 -23.44 -1.34
C VAL A 25 2.21 -22.07 -2.01
N ILE A 26 1.50 -21.14 -1.38
CA ILE A 26 1.51 -19.73 -1.75
C ILE A 26 2.36 -19.01 -0.70
N VAL A 27 3.38 -18.28 -1.14
CA VAL A 27 4.20 -17.45 -0.26
C VAL A 27 4.04 -15.99 -0.62
N ASP A 28 4.01 -15.11 0.37
CA ASP A 28 4.12 -13.68 0.12
C ASP A 28 5.50 -13.34 -0.44
N SER A 29 5.58 -12.36 -1.34
CA SER A 29 6.81 -11.97 -2.02
C SER A 29 7.98 -11.62 -1.08
N PRO A 30 7.81 -10.94 0.08
CA PRO A 30 8.90 -10.75 1.03
C PRO A 30 9.47 -12.06 1.59
N MET A 31 8.72 -13.15 1.51
CA MET A 31 9.14 -14.49 1.93
C MET A 31 9.46 -15.42 0.77
N ALA A 32 9.73 -14.88 -0.42
CA ALA A 32 10.07 -15.65 -1.62
C ALA A 32 11.24 -16.63 -1.42
N TRP A 33 12.16 -16.36 -0.49
CA TRP A 33 13.25 -17.28 -0.12
C TRP A 33 12.74 -18.62 0.43
N MET A 34 11.56 -18.66 1.06
CA MET A 34 10.98 -19.90 1.61
C MET A 34 10.59 -20.91 0.55
N MET A 35 10.42 -20.49 -0.71
CA MET A 35 10.01 -21.36 -1.81
C MET A 35 10.95 -22.55 -2.06
N GLU A 36 12.21 -22.43 -1.67
CA GLU A 36 13.19 -23.50 -1.86
C GLU A 36 12.81 -24.78 -1.11
N ILE A 37 12.13 -24.66 0.04
CA ILE A 37 11.73 -25.78 0.89
C ILE A 37 10.68 -26.66 0.16
N PRO A 38 9.48 -26.17 -0.21
CA PRO A 38 8.50 -26.95 -0.94
C PRO A 38 9.02 -27.42 -2.32
N LYS A 39 9.85 -26.63 -3.00
CA LYS A 39 10.44 -27.05 -4.30
C LYS A 39 11.33 -28.28 -4.19
N LYS A 40 12.19 -28.35 -3.16
CA LYS A 40 13.03 -29.54 -2.89
C LYS A 40 12.19 -30.80 -2.65
N MET A 41 10.94 -30.64 -2.25
CA MET A 41 9.97 -31.71 -2.02
C MET A 41 9.07 -32.00 -3.24
N GLY A 42 9.30 -31.33 -4.37
CA GLY A 42 8.47 -31.47 -5.58
C GLY A 42 7.09 -30.81 -5.48
N ILE A 43 6.86 -29.97 -4.47
CA ILE A 43 5.60 -29.24 -4.27
C ILE A 43 5.64 -27.96 -5.09
N LYS A 44 4.55 -27.66 -5.81
CA LYS A 44 4.46 -26.45 -6.64
C LYS A 44 4.34 -25.20 -5.77
N VAL A 45 4.91 -24.10 -6.24
CA VAL A 45 4.96 -22.85 -5.46
C VAL A 45 4.52 -21.66 -6.28
N ALA A 46 3.57 -20.91 -5.72
CA ALA A 46 3.18 -19.61 -6.22
C ALA A 46 3.70 -18.51 -5.28
N VAL A 47 4.12 -17.39 -5.85
CA VAL A 47 4.43 -16.17 -5.10
C VAL A 47 3.28 -15.21 -5.23
N PHE A 48 2.82 -14.64 -4.12
CA PHE A 48 1.86 -13.56 -4.12
C PHE A 48 2.59 -12.21 -4.13
N TRP A 49 2.35 -11.43 -5.18
CA TRP A 49 2.86 -10.08 -5.35
C TRP A 49 1.78 -9.06 -5.00
N CYS A 50 2.03 -8.30 -3.95
CA CYS A 50 1.08 -7.37 -3.33
C CYS A 50 1.39 -5.89 -3.62
N SER A 51 2.06 -5.58 -4.74
CA SER A 51 2.40 -4.21 -5.14
C SER A 51 2.00 -3.92 -6.60
N THR A 52 2.31 -2.72 -7.09
CA THR A 52 1.92 -2.25 -8.43
C THR A 52 2.55 -3.08 -9.57
N PRO A 53 1.96 -3.06 -10.77
CA PRO A 53 2.60 -3.63 -11.96
C PRO A 53 3.96 -3.02 -12.30
N GLY A 54 4.11 -1.69 -12.13
CA GLY A 54 5.38 -1.03 -12.40
C GLY A 54 6.46 -1.36 -11.37
N SER A 55 6.08 -1.57 -10.11
CA SER A 55 7.00 -2.08 -9.07
C SER A 55 7.55 -3.46 -9.44
N LEU A 56 6.70 -4.34 -9.99
CA LEU A 56 7.15 -5.66 -10.48
C LEU A 56 8.07 -5.51 -11.69
N ALA A 57 7.70 -4.65 -12.65
CA ALA A 57 8.53 -4.36 -13.82
C ALA A 57 9.90 -3.80 -13.43
N LEU A 58 9.96 -2.91 -12.43
CA LEU A 58 11.21 -2.39 -11.87
C LEU A 58 12.09 -3.53 -11.36
N GLY A 59 11.50 -4.46 -10.60
CA GLY A 59 12.20 -5.61 -10.06
C GLY A 59 12.85 -6.49 -11.15
N PHE A 60 12.13 -6.77 -12.23
CA PHE A 60 12.68 -7.49 -13.39
C PHE A 60 13.78 -6.71 -14.13
N LYS A 61 13.74 -5.37 -14.09
CA LYS A 61 14.73 -4.48 -14.72
C LYS A 61 16.03 -4.32 -13.92
N ILE A 62 16.08 -4.72 -12.64
CA ILE A 62 17.28 -4.55 -11.77
C ILE A 62 18.60 -5.00 -12.43
N PRO A 63 18.71 -6.19 -13.06
CA PRO A 63 19.96 -6.63 -13.69
C PRO A 63 20.44 -5.71 -14.81
N GLU A 64 19.50 -5.20 -15.63
CA GLU A 64 19.79 -4.26 -16.72
C GLU A 64 20.27 -2.91 -16.15
N LEU A 65 19.60 -2.40 -15.11
CA LEU A 65 19.96 -1.13 -14.46
C LEU A 65 21.36 -1.17 -13.82
N LEU A 66 21.76 -2.33 -13.28
CA LEU A 66 23.12 -2.55 -12.77
C LEU A 66 24.14 -2.61 -13.92
N GLN A 67 23.82 -3.32 -15.00
CA GLN A 67 24.72 -3.48 -16.15
C GLN A 67 24.96 -2.16 -16.87
N SER A 68 23.93 -1.34 -17.04
CA SER A 68 24.01 -0.03 -17.68
C SER A 68 24.60 1.06 -16.77
N LYS A 69 24.89 0.73 -15.50
CA LYS A 69 25.30 1.70 -14.47
C LYS A 69 24.29 2.83 -14.31
N PHE A 70 23.02 2.51 -14.42
CA PHE A 70 21.95 3.42 -14.02
C PHE A 70 21.84 3.47 -12.49
N ILE A 71 22.01 2.32 -11.82
CA ILE A 71 22.18 2.21 -10.37
C ILE A 71 23.52 1.54 -10.03
N ASP A 72 24.04 1.82 -8.83
CA ASP A 72 25.19 1.10 -8.26
C ASP A 72 24.78 -0.24 -7.61
N SER A 73 25.76 -0.95 -7.02
CA SER A 73 25.53 -2.24 -6.37
C SER A 73 24.66 -2.19 -5.11
N ASP A 74 24.41 -1.00 -4.56
CA ASP A 74 23.56 -0.76 -3.39
C ASP A 74 22.23 -0.09 -3.79
N GLY A 75 21.94 -0.01 -5.09
CA GLY A 75 20.68 0.52 -5.62
C GLY A 75 20.65 2.04 -5.73
N THR A 76 21.76 2.73 -5.50
CA THR A 76 21.83 4.19 -5.59
C THR A 76 21.79 4.61 -7.05
N PRO A 77 20.86 5.49 -7.47
CA PRO A 77 20.85 6.06 -8.81
C PRO A 77 22.14 6.82 -9.10
N LEU A 78 22.82 6.47 -10.19
CA LEU A 78 23.99 7.17 -10.72
C LEU A 78 23.61 8.23 -11.76
N GLN A 79 22.36 8.17 -12.23
CA GLN A 79 21.77 9.07 -13.22
C GLN A 79 20.45 9.58 -12.65
N ASN A 80 20.11 10.84 -12.94
CA ASN A 80 18.87 11.44 -12.49
C ASN A 80 17.86 11.54 -13.64
N GLU A 81 17.52 10.37 -14.20
CA GLU A 81 16.57 10.23 -15.31
C GLU A 81 15.40 9.34 -14.88
N SER A 82 14.23 9.51 -15.50
CA SER A 82 13.09 8.63 -15.23
C SER A 82 13.15 7.36 -16.09
N ILE A 83 12.69 6.24 -15.56
CA ILE A 83 12.73 4.92 -16.21
C ILE A 83 11.36 4.56 -16.76
N GLN A 84 11.23 4.39 -18.08
CA GLN A 84 10.01 3.87 -18.67
C GLN A 84 9.95 2.34 -18.51
N LEU A 85 9.14 1.86 -17.56
CA LEU A 85 9.05 0.43 -17.23
C LEU A 85 7.94 -0.31 -18.00
N LEU A 86 6.79 0.33 -18.20
CA LEU A 86 5.64 -0.23 -18.92
C LEU A 86 4.99 0.86 -19.78
N PRO A 87 4.57 0.61 -21.04
CA PRO A 87 4.11 1.65 -21.97
C PRO A 87 2.94 2.53 -21.49
N SER A 88 2.05 1.99 -20.66
CA SER A 88 0.84 2.66 -20.18
C SER A 88 0.96 3.25 -18.76
N LEU A 89 2.13 3.15 -18.14
CA LEU A 89 2.40 3.79 -16.86
C LEU A 89 3.36 4.99 -17.02
N PRO A 90 3.30 5.98 -16.11
CA PRO A 90 4.27 7.06 -16.09
C PRO A 90 5.68 6.52 -15.91
N ALA A 91 6.67 7.19 -16.51
CA ALA A 91 8.06 6.90 -16.25
C ALA A 91 8.35 7.04 -14.75
N MET A 92 9.07 6.08 -14.18
CA MET A 92 9.40 6.04 -12.76
C MET A 92 10.58 6.97 -12.49
N ASP A 93 10.37 7.99 -11.68
CA ASP A 93 11.44 8.84 -11.18
C ASP A 93 12.35 8.07 -10.21
N THR A 94 13.62 8.47 -10.08
CA THR A 94 14.54 7.85 -9.13
C THR A 94 14.08 7.98 -7.67
N THR A 95 13.28 9.01 -7.37
CA THR A 95 12.64 9.21 -6.07
C THR A 95 11.40 8.33 -5.85
N ASP A 96 10.94 7.59 -6.87
CA ASP A 96 9.82 6.65 -6.79
C ASP A 96 10.29 5.18 -6.74
N LEU A 97 11.61 4.93 -6.66
CA LEU A 97 12.16 3.58 -6.52
C LEU A 97 11.67 2.94 -5.21
N LEU A 98 11.41 1.63 -5.25
CA LEU A 98 10.94 0.84 -4.11
C LEU A 98 11.86 0.91 -2.88
N TRP A 99 13.14 1.22 -3.08
CA TRP A 99 14.17 1.34 -2.05
C TRP A 99 14.62 2.79 -1.85
N TYR A 100 13.82 3.77 -2.24
CA TYR A 100 14.17 5.18 -2.04
C TYR A 100 14.03 5.59 -0.56
N PHE A 101 15.17 5.85 0.09
CA PHE A 101 15.25 6.39 1.45
C PHE A 101 16.23 7.56 1.48
N PRO A 102 15.80 8.79 1.14
CA PRO A 102 16.71 9.92 0.88
C PRO A 102 17.50 10.35 2.11
N SER A 103 16.97 10.12 3.32
CA SER A 103 17.61 10.48 4.58
C SER A 103 18.25 9.29 5.29
N ASP A 104 18.22 8.08 4.71
CA ASP A 104 18.78 6.87 5.31
C ASP A 104 19.39 5.93 4.25
N PRO A 105 20.66 6.17 3.87
CA PRO A 105 21.38 5.34 2.89
C PRO A 105 21.50 3.86 3.29
N ASN A 106 21.53 3.56 4.59
CA ASN A 106 21.64 2.18 5.07
C ASN A 106 20.32 1.43 4.86
N SER A 107 19.19 2.08 5.13
CA SER A 107 17.86 1.51 4.82
C SER A 107 17.65 1.37 3.32
N GLN A 108 18.08 2.34 2.51
CA GLN A 108 18.06 2.23 1.04
C GLN A 108 18.81 0.99 0.56
N LYS A 109 20.08 0.86 0.97
CA LYS A 109 20.91 -0.30 0.65
C LYS A 109 20.24 -1.62 1.06
N SER A 110 19.77 -1.68 2.30
CA SER A 110 19.15 -2.89 2.85
C SER A 110 17.89 -3.26 2.06
N MET A 111 17.02 -2.28 1.77
CA MET A 111 15.80 -2.49 1.01
C MET A 111 16.10 -2.92 -0.44
N PHE A 112 17.11 -2.32 -1.08
CA PHE A 112 17.53 -2.72 -2.43
C PHE A 112 17.97 -4.18 -2.47
N HIS A 113 18.82 -4.62 -1.53
CA HIS A 113 19.29 -6.01 -1.47
C HIS A 113 18.14 -6.98 -1.18
N ILE A 114 17.19 -6.62 -0.30
CA ILE A 114 15.98 -7.41 -0.05
C ILE A 114 15.17 -7.58 -1.34
N ILE A 115 14.88 -6.49 -2.06
CA ILE A 115 14.08 -6.54 -3.30
C ILE A 115 14.80 -7.34 -4.38
N LYS A 116 16.11 -7.14 -4.53
CA LYS A 116 16.93 -7.89 -5.47
C LYS A 116 16.88 -9.39 -5.17
N ASP A 117 16.98 -9.80 -3.91
CA ASP A 117 16.90 -11.21 -3.53
C ASP A 117 15.49 -11.79 -3.72
N ILE A 118 14.43 -11.03 -3.39
CA ILE A 118 13.04 -11.41 -3.70
C ILE A 118 12.89 -11.69 -5.20
N MET A 119 13.37 -10.79 -6.07
CA MET A 119 13.30 -10.94 -7.52
C MET A 119 14.05 -12.18 -8.02
N ARG A 120 15.23 -12.47 -7.46
CA ARG A 120 16.00 -13.69 -7.80
C ARG A 120 15.24 -14.97 -7.45
N HIS A 121 14.57 -15.01 -6.30
CA HIS A 121 13.76 -16.16 -5.92
C HIS A 121 12.51 -16.29 -6.79
N MET A 122 11.85 -15.16 -7.12
CA MET A 122 10.64 -15.11 -7.94
C MET A 122 10.84 -15.61 -9.38
N GLN A 123 12.03 -15.44 -9.97
CA GLN A 123 12.35 -15.98 -11.30
C GLN A 123 12.13 -17.51 -11.40
N ASN A 124 12.24 -18.22 -10.28
CA ASN A 124 12.07 -19.67 -10.25
C ASN A 124 10.66 -20.11 -9.84
N ALA A 125 9.74 -19.20 -9.54
CA ALA A 125 8.37 -19.53 -9.10
C ALA A 125 7.56 -20.17 -10.24
N ASN A 126 6.66 -21.10 -9.91
CA ASN A 126 5.75 -21.67 -10.91
C ASN A 126 4.74 -20.62 -11.37
N TRP A 127 4.29 -19.78 -10.42
CA TRP A 127 3.36 -18.69 -10.68
C TRP A 127 3.70 -17.47 -9.84
N VAL A 128 3.43 -16.29 -10.38
CA VAL A 128 3.41 -15.02 -9.66
C VAL A 128 1.99 -14.49 -9.70
N LEU A 129 1.28 -14.65 -8.59
CA LEU A 129 -0.09 -14.21 -8.40
C LEU A 129 -0.07 -12.74 -8.01
N CYS A 130 -0.64 -11.88 -8.84
CA CYS A 130 -0.62 -10.45 -8.64
C CYS A 130 -2.00 -9.92 -8.25
N ASN A 131 -2.08 -9.13 -7.19
CA ASN A 131 -3.33 -8.49 -6.77
C ASN A 131 -3.66 -7.27 -7.64
N TRP A 132 -3.95 -7.51 -8.92
CA TRP A 132 -4.55 -6.56 -9.86
C TRP A 132 -5.34 -7.29 -10.93
N PHE A 133 -6.12 -6.53 -11.70
CA PHE A 133 -6.89 -7.03 -12.85
C PHE A 133 -6.22 -6.60 -14.17
N GLN A 134 -6.50 -7.34 -15.25
CA GLN A 134 -5.79 -7.19 -16.53
C GLN A 134 -5.99 -5.81 -17.15
N GLU A 135 -7.18 -5.23 -17.04
CA GLU A 135 -7.54 -3.94 -17.61
C GLU A 135 -6.81 -2.76 -16.94
N LEU A 136 -6.31 -2.93 -15.70
CA LEU A 136 -5.53 -1.91 -15.00
C LEU A 136 -4.18 -1.66 -15.69
N ASN A 137 -3.55 -2.73 -16.18
CA ASN A 137 -2.34 -2.67 -16.98
C ASN A 137 -2.15 -3.94 -17.84
N PRO A 138 -2.62 -3.93 -19.11
CA PRO A 138 -2.51 -5.12 -19.97
C PRO A 138 -1.06 -5.54 -20.28
N ALA A 139 -0.13 -4.60 -20.29
CA ALA A 139 1.27 -4.87 -20.61
C ALA A 139 2.00 -5.64 -19.50
N ALA A 140 1.52 -5.55 -18.25
CA ALA A 140 2.14 -6.20 -17.09
C ALA A 140 2.16 -7.72 -17.20
N SER A 141 1.12 -8.33 -17.77
CA SER A 141 1.05 -9.78 -17.98
C SER A 141 2.11 -10.30 -18.98
N ASN A 142 2.67 -9.42 -19.81
CA ASN A 142 3.72 -9.77 -20.77
C ASN A 142 5.14 -9.73 -20.17
N LEU A 143 5.29 -9.32 -18.90
CA LEU A 143 6.60 -9.31 -18.23
C LEU A 143 7.17 -10.72 -18.05
N SER A 144 6.31 -11.73 -17.85
CA SER A 144 6.69 -13.14 -17.71
C SER A 144 5.48 -14.05 -17.92
N PRO A 145 5.64 -15.23 -18.55
CA PRO A 145 4.54 -16.19 -18.75
C PRO A 145 3.95 -16.74 -17.44
N ASN A 146 4.67 -16.61 -16.32
CA ASN A 146 4.23 -17.14 -15.02
C ASN A 146 3.36 -16.14 -14.23
N ILE A 147 3.16 -14.92 -14.74
CA ILE A 147 2.35 -13.89 -14.05
C ILE A 147 0.88 -14.15 -14.27
N LEU A 148 0.10 -14.16 -13.18
CA LEU A 148 -1.34 -14.28 -13.18
C LEU A 148 -1.95 -13.08 -12.44
N SER A 149 -2.76 -12.30 -13.16
CA SER A 149 -3.54 -11.21 -12.57
C SER A 149 -4.78 -11.82 -11.91
N ILE A 150 -4.87 -11.77 -10.58
CA ILE A 150 -5.97 -12.41 -9.81
C ILE A 150 -6.76 -11.41 -8.95
N GLY A 151 -6.46 -10.12 -9.07
CA GLY A 151 -7.14 -9.06 -8.32
C GLY A 151 -8.35 -8.47 -9.06
N PRO A 152 -9.03 -7.49 -8.43
CA PRO A 152 -8.78 -7.03 -7.07
C PRO A 152 -9.25 -8.07 -6.03
N LEU A 153 -8.38 -8.43 -5.09
CA LEU A 153 -8.71 -9.26 -3.95
C LEU A 153 -9.16 -8.37 -2.79
N LEU A 154 -10.43 -8.48 -2.41
CA LEU A 154 -11.03 -7.79 -1.27
C LEU A 154 -11.20 -8.77 -0.11
N ALA A 155 -11.19 -8.24 1.12
CA ALA A 155 -11.34 -9.07 2.32
C ALA A 155 -12.80 -9.48 2.55
N ASN A 156 -13.78 -8.81 1.93
CA ASN A 156 -15.22 -9.05 2.10
C ASN A 156 -15.65 -9.07 3.58
N GLY A 157 -15.04 -8.19 4.39
CA GLY A 157 -15.26 -8.13 5.84
C GLY A 157 -14.59 -9.23 6.68
N GLN A 158 -13.72 -10.06 6.08
CA GLN A 158 -12.96 -11.11 6.75
C GLN A 158 -11.47 -10.75 6.87
N SER A 159 -11.15 -9.61 7.48
CA SER A 159 -9.76 -9.23 7.73
C SER A 159 -9.14 -10.10 8.83
N ALA A 160 -8.35 -11.10 8.45
CA ALA A 160 -7.74 -12.06 9.38
C ALA A 160 -6.43 -11.56 10.05
N GLY A 161 -6.04 -10.29 9.85
CA GLY A 161 -4.68 -9.82 10.16
C GLY A 161 -4.57 -8.40 10.72
N SER A 162 -5.62 -7.86 11.36
CA SER A 162 -5.55 -6.52 11.93
C SER A 162 -4.70 -6.46 13.20
N PHE A 163 -3.90 -5.41 13.35
CA PHE A 163 -3.10 -5.14 14.55
C PHE A 163 -3.96 -4.68 15.74
N CYS A 164 -5.19 -4.22 15.50
CA CYS A 164 -6.11 -3.75 16.52
C CYS A 164 -7.56 -4.16 16.19
N SER A 165 -8.41 -4.20 17.21
CA SER A 165 -9.83 -4.47 17.04
C SER A 165 -10.51 -3.31 16.30
N GLU A 166 -11.32 -3.63 15.29
CA GLU A 166 -12.06 -2.64 14.51
C GLU A 166 -13.12 -1.95 15.36
N ASP A 167 -13.13 -0.61 15.34
CA ASP A 167 -14.20 0.19 15.95
C ASP A 167 -15.33 0.40 14.94
N SER A 168 -16.30 -0.52 14.96
CA SER A 168 -17.50 -0.45 14.11
C SER A 168 -18.44 0.72 14.44
N THR A 169 -18.24 1.44 15.56
CA THR A 169 -19.06 2.62 15.89
C THR A 169 -18.89 3.75 14.87
N CYS A 170 -17.81 3.73 14.08
CA CYS A 170 -17.64 4.67 12.97
C CYS A 170 -18.71 4.49 11.89
N LEU A 171 -19.21 3.28 11.65
CA LEU A 171 -20.25 3.02 10.65
C LEU A 171 -21.57 3.69 11.06
N SER A 172 -22.00 3.53 12.31
CA SER A 172 -23.18 4.22 12.85
C SER A 172 -23.04 5.74 12.88
N TRP A 173 -21.81 6.25 12.90
CA TRP A 173 -21.55 7.67 12.75
C TRP A 173 -21.65 8.12 11.28
N LEU A 174 -21.16 7.31 10.33
CA LEU A 174 -21.27 7.55 8.89
C LEU A 174 -22.73 7.55 8.40
N ASP A 175 -23.58 6.70 8.96
CA ASP A 175 -25.03 6.63 8.68
C ASP A 175 -25.74 7.99 8.89
N LYS A 176 -25.19 8.83 9.78
CA LYS A 176 -25.75 10.15 10.13
C LYS A 176 -25.21 11.27 9.24
N GLN A 177 -24.24 10.98 8.38
CA GLN A 177 -23.61 11.98 7.50
C GLN A 177 -24.32 12.01 6.14
N PRO A 178 -24.37 13.18 5.47
CA PRO A 178 -24.86 13.24 4.10
C PRO A 178 -24.03 12.37 3.14
N LYS A 179 -24.67 11.92 2.06
CA LYS A 179 -24.00 11.18 0.96
C LYS A 179 -22.81 11.98 0.43
N SER A 180 -21.69 11.30 0.17
CA SER A 180 -20.46 11.89 -0.41
C SER A 180 -19.99 13.16 0.30
N SER A 181 -20.04 13.19 1.63
CA SER A 181 -19.63 14.34 2.45
C SER A 181 -18.40 14.09 3.33
N VAL A 182 -18.13 12.83 3.66
CA VAL A 182 -17.12 12.42 4.64
C VAL A 182 -15.77 12.21 3.98
N VAL A 183 -14.75 12.84 4.55
CA VAL A 183 -13.35 12.55 4.23
C VAL A 183 -12.85 11.42 5.12
N TYR A 184 -12.49 10.28 4.53
CA TYR A 184 -11.85 9.19 5.25
C TYR A 184 -10.33 9.37 5.25
N VAL A 185 -9.67 9.19 6.40
CA VAL A 185 -8.22 9.40 6.57
C VAL A 185 -7.61 8.19 7.27
N ALA A 186 -6.74 7.46 6.58
CA ALA A 186 -6.01 6.33 7.14
C ALA A 186 -4.67 6.09 6.42
N PHE A 187 -3.63 5.78 7.19
CA PHE A 187 -2.26 5.61 6.68
C PHE A 187 -1.69 4.21 6.92
N GLY A 188 -2.55 3.23 7.20
CA GLY A 188 -2.15 1.86 7.49
C GLY A 188 -1.39 1.70 8.81
N SER A 189 -0.82 0.52 9.02
CA SER A 189 -0.14 0.12 10.26
C SER A 189 1.36 0.38 10.27
N THR A 190 1.98 0.75 9.15
CA THR A 190 3.44 0.89 9.04
C THR A 190 3.91 2.34 8.91
N SER A 191 3.01 3.27 8.58
CA SER A 191 3.36 4.68 8.49
C SER A 191 3.63 5.30 9.86
N ARG A 192 4.62 6.19 9.93
CA ARG A 192 4.94 6.98 11.13
C ARG A 192 4.98 8.46 10.75
N PHE A 193 4.41 9.30 11.60
CA PHE A 193 4.39 10.75 11.39
C PHE A 193 4.92 11.45 12.63
N SER A 194 5.65 12.55 12.40
CA SER A 194 6.04 13.42 13.51
C SER A 194 4.80 14.08 14.13
N GLN A 195 4.91 14.49 15.40
CA GLN A 195 3.81 15.22 16.05
C GLN A 195 3.41 16.47 15.25
N GLN A 196 4.39 17.20 14.70
CA GLN A 196 4.15 18.36 13.84
C GLN A 196 3.28 18.01 12.61
N GLN A 197 3.55 16.89 11.93
CA GLN A 197 2.73 16.47 10.78
C GLN A 197 1.31 16.09 11.19
N LEU A 198 1.15 15.46 12.36
CA LEU A 198 -0.17 15.12 12.90
C LEU A 198 -0.97 16.36 13.33
N ASP A 199 -0.30 17.36 13.91
CA ASP A 199 -0.92 18.63 14.30
C ASP A 199 -1.42 19.39 13.06
N GLU A 200 -0.62 19.45 11.99
CA GLU A 200 -1.00 20.06 10.72
C GLU A 200 -2.14 19.31 10.02
N LEU A 201 -2.13 17.97 10.07
CA LEU A 201 -3.25 17.16 9.60
C LEU A 201 -4.52 17.48 10.40
N GLY A 202 -4.43 17.47 11.74
CA GLY A 202 -5.53 17.78 12.63
C GLY A 202 -6.12 19.16 12.36
N LEU A 203 -5.28 20.19 12.30
CA LEU A 203 -5.66 21.56 11.97
C LEU A 203 -6.28 21.66 10.58
N GLY A 204 -5.71 20.98 9.59
CA GLY A 204 -6.24 20.98 8.23
C GLY A 204 -7.62 20.33 8.12
N LEU A 205 -7.87 19.23 8.85
CA LEU A 205 -9.19 18.61 8.98
C LEU A 205 -10.18 19.53 9.72
N GLU A 206 -9.72 20.20 10.77
CA GLU A 206 -10.51 21.17 11.52
C GLU A 206 -10.93 22.36 10.63
N LEU A 207 -10.02 22.90 9.83
CA LEU A 207 -10.29 24.05 8.95
C LEU A 207 -11.07 23.69 7.69
N MET A 208 -11.13 22.41 7.30
CA MET A 208 -11.89 21.94 6.15
C MET A 208 -13.39 22.23 6.28
N GLY A 209 -13.91 22.20 7.51
CA GLY A 209 -15.33 22.45 7.80
C GLY A 209 -16.28 21.38 7.23
N ARG A 210 -15.79 20.19 6.88
CA ARG A 210 -16.61 19.05 6.44
C ARG A 210 -16.52 17.88 7.40
N PRO A 211 -17.45 16.91 7.32
CA PRO A 211 -17.34 15.66 8.05
C PRO A 211 -16.05 14.90 7.71
N PHE A 212 -15.40 14.31 8.70
CA PHE A 212 -14.24 13.43 8.49
C PHE A 212 -14.19 12.27 9.48
N LEU A 213 -13.66 11.14 9.01
CA LEU A 213 -13.34 9.97 9.82
C LEU A 213 -11.83 9.75 9.77
N TRP A 214 -11.16 9.85 10.91
CA TRP A 214 -9.71 9.71 11.01
C TRP A 214 -9.32 8.49 11.83
N VAL A 215 -8.58 7.57 11.21
CA VAL A 215 -7.93 6.45 11.87
C VAL A 215 -6.60 6.93 12.47
N ALA A 216 -6.59 7.13 13.78
CA ALA A 216 -5.44 7.59 14.54
C ALA A 216 -4.90 6.45 15.41
N TRP A 217 -4.39 5.39 14.77
CA TRP A 217 -3.90 4.21 15.49
C TRP A 217 -2.64 4.52 16.30
N SER A 218 -2.49 3.84 17.44
CA SER A 218 -1.45 4.12 18.44
C SER A 218 -0.03 4.08 17.87
N GLY A 219 0.24 3.21 16.90
CA GLY A 219 1.55 3.15 16.26
C GLY A 219 1.78 4.15 15.13
N LEU A 220 0.93 5.15 14.87
CA LEU A 220 1.28 6.25 13.94
C LEU A 220 2.36 7.19 14.50
N LYS A 221 2.69 7.10 15.79
CA LYS A 221 3.54 8.04 16.53
C LYS A 221 4.86 7.42 16.95
N ASP A 222 5.91 8.23 17.00
CA ASP A 222 7.20 7.84 17.58
C ASP A 222 7.22 7.89 19.12
N VAL A 223 6.23 8.53 19.77
CA VAL A 223 6.17 8.72 21.24
C VAL A 223 4.73 8.65 21.77
N SER A 224 4.57 8.27 23.04
CA SER A 224 3.29 8.01 23.73
C SER A 224 2.26 9.15 23.67
N THR A 225 0.99 8.75 23.66
CA THR A 225 -0.27 9.52 23.59
C THR A 225 -0.16 11.04 23.84
N PRO A 226 -0.53 11.90 22.87
CA PRO A 226 -0.60 13.32 23.11
C PRO A 226 -1.86 13.65 23.91
N VAL A 227 -1.64 14.46 24.95
CA VAL A 227 -2.61 15.22 25.74
C VAL A 227 -3.61 16.00 24.86
N TYR A 228 -3.28 16.24 23.59
CA TYR A 228 -4.03 17.06 22.62
C TYR A 228 -5.31 16.43 22.05
N MET A 229 -5.47 15.10 22.07
CA MET A 229 -6.62 14.45 21.39
C MET A 229 -7.97 14.78 22.02
N ASN A 230 -8.01 15.06 23.33
CA ASN A 230 -9.27 15.37 24.02
C ASN A 230 -9.80 16.75 23.60
N GLU A 231 -8.98 17.80 23.69
CA GLU A 231 -9.34 19.15 23.25
C GLU A 231 -9.65 19.19 21.76
N TYR A 232 -8.88 18.46 20.94
CA TYR A 232 -9.14 18.35 19.51
C TYR A 232 -10.50 17.70 19.24
N THR A 233 -10.81 16.58 19.91
CA THR A 233 -12.08 15.86 19.76
C THR A 233 -13.27 16.74 20.12
N GLU A 234 -13.15 17.57 21.16
CA GLU A 234 -14.18 18.54 21.53
C GLU A 234 -14.38 19.61 20.45
N ARG A 235 -13.30 20.19 19.89
CA ARG A 235 -13.40 21.21 18.82
C ARG A 235 -14.01 20.69 17.52
N VAL A 236 -13.86 19.40 17.25
CA VAL A 236 -14.42 18.75 16.05
C VAL A 236 -15.68 17.94 16.37
N ALA A 237 -16.22 18.04 17.57
CA ALA A 237 -17.42 17.31 17.98
C ALA A 237 -18.57 17.56 16.99
N GLY A 238 -19.24 16.47 16.56
CA GLY A 238 -20.33 16.51 15.59
C GLY A 238 -19.92 16.45 14.12
N ARG A 239 -18.64 16.74 13.78
CA ARG A 239 -18.12 16.69 12.40
C ARG A 239 -16.91 15.78 12.22
N GLY A 240 -16.12 15.56 13.25
CA GLY A 240 -15.02 14.60 13.24
C GLY A 240 -15.38 13.36 14.05
N LYS A 241 -15.04 12.18 13.52
CA LYS A 241 -14.95 10.94 14.28
C LYS A 241 -13.52 10.44 14.20
N ILE A 242 -12.94 10.13 15.36
CA ILE A 242 -11.59 9.59 15.47
C ILE A 242 -11.71 8.19 16.06
N VAL A 243 -11.03 7.24 15.45
CA VAL A 243 -10.99 5.84 15.90
C VAL A 243 -9.57 5.33 15.85
N GLU A 244 -9.25 4.31 16.65
CA GLU A 244 -7.92 3.69 16.60
C GLU A 244 -7.79 2.82 15.35
N TRP A 245 -8.82 2.06 15.01
CA TRP A 245 -8.85 1.22 13.82
C TRP A 245 -10.26 1.14 13.25
N ALA A 246 -10.40 1.16 11.93
CA ALA A 246 -11.70 1.15 11.25
C ALA A 246 -11.85 -0.08 10.34
N PRO A 247 -13.08 -0.60 10.16
CA PRO A 247 -13.38 -1.58 9.11
C PRO A 247 -13.28 -0.91 7.73
N GLN A 248 -12.05 -0.75 7.21
CA GLN A 248 -11.74 0.12 6.08
C GLN A 248 -12.57 -0.18 4.82
N GLU A 249 -12.74 -1.46 4.47
CA GLU A 249 -13.54 -1.87 3.31
C GLU A 249 -14.99 -1.39 3.44
N ALA A 250 -15.60 -1.55 4.63
CA ALA A 250 -16.96 -1.09 4.90
C ALA A 250 -17.08 0.44 4.92
N VAL A 251 -16.06 1.14 5.43
CA VAL A 251 -15.99 2.61 5.40
C VAL A 251 -15.91 3.12 3.96
N LEU A 252 -15.06 2.51 3.12
CA LEU A 252 -14.92 2.89 1.71
C LEU A 252 -16.20 2.58 0.91
N ALA A 253 -16.88 1.47 1.21
CA ALA A 253 -18.16 1.12 0.61
C ALA A 253 -19.33 2.03 1.08
N HIS A 254 -19.16 2.79 2.17
CA HIS A 254 -20.23 3.57 2.76
C HIS A 254 -20.63 4.78 1.89
N PRO A 255 -21.93 5.01 1.58
CA PRO A 255 -22.36 6.09 0.68
C PRO A 255 -21.95 7.50 1.11
N SER A 256 -21.76 7.73 2.40
CA SER A 256 -21.31 9.02 2.95
C SER A 256 -19.85 9.34 2.63
N THR A 257 -19.03 8.35 2.31
CA THR A 257 -17.60 8.53 2.00
C THR A 257 -17.43 9.27 0.66
N ALA A 258 -16.74 10.40 0.71
CA ALA A 258 -16.50 11.28 -0.43
C ALA A 258 -15.14 11.05 -1.07
N CYS A 259 -14.12 10.84 -0.24
CA CYS A 259 -12.76 10.58 -0.68
C CYS A 259 -11.91 9.98 0.45
N PHE A 260 -10.75 9.46 0.07
CA PHE A 260 -9.83 8.78 0.97
C PHE A 260 -8.44 9.41 0.95
N VAL A 261 -8.01 9.98 2.07
CA VAL A 261 -6.61 10.36 2.32
C VAL A 261 -5.83 9.14 2.71
N THR A 262 -4.85 8.80 1.89
CA THR A 262 -4.13 7.54 2.03
C THR A 262 -2.65 7.69 1.78
N HIS A 263 -1.88 6.87 2.49
CA HIS A 263 -0.48 6.58 2.20
C HIS A 263 -0.26 5.85 0.86
N CYS A 264 -1.31 5.48 0.12
CA CYS A 264 -1.19 4.82 -1.19
C CYS A 264 -0.57 3.41 -1.14
N GLY A 265 -0.72 2.70 -0.01
CA GLY A 265 -0.46 1.27 0.04
C GLY A 265 -1.36 0.52 -0.96
N TRP A 266 -0.81 -0.49 -1.62
CA TRP A 266 -1.46 -1.15 -2.75
C TRP A 266 -2.83 -1.76 -2.43
N SER A 267 -2.96 -2.47 -1.30
CA SER A 267 -4.24 -3.07 -0.88
C SER A 267 -5.32 -2.00 -0.63
N SER A 268 -4.96 -0.91 0.05
CA SER A 268 -5.88 0.20 0.32
C SER A 268 -6.27 0.93 -0.97
N PHE A 269 -5.38 1.01 -1.95
CA PHE A 269 -5.73 1.50 -3.29
C PHE A 269 -6.73 0.57 -3.98
N MET A 270 -6.52 -0.76 -3.95
CA MET A 270 -7.44 -1.73 -4.56
C MET A 270 -8.84 -1.69 -3.95
N GLU A 271 -8.94 -1.56 -2.62
CA GLU A 271 -10.22 -1.36 -1.94
C GLU A 271 -10.91 -0.07 -2.39
N SER A 272 -10.17 1.05 -2.39
CA SER A 272 -10.73 2.36 -2.79
C SER A 272 -11.19 2.38 -4.24
N LEU A 273 -10.39 1.78 -5.14
CA LEU A 273 -10.71 1.65 -6.55
C LEU A 273 -11.96 0.81 -6.75
N SER A 274 -12.08 -0.30 -6.02
CA SER A 274 -13.26 -1.19 -6.09
C SER A 274 -14.53 -0.52 -5.60
N MET A 275 -14.42 0.41 -4.65
CA MET A 275 -15.56 1.18 -4.11
C MET A 275 -15.80 2.51 -4.85
N GLY A 276 -15.00 2.85 -5.85
CA GLY A 276 -15.13 4.11 -6.60
C GLY A 276 -14.84 5.36 -5.77
N VAL A 277 -14.03 5.23 -4.70
CA VAL A 277 -13.67 6.36 -3.83
C VAL A 277 -12.37 6.99 -4.33
N PRO A 278 -12.36 8.30 -4.65
CA PRO A 278 -11.17 8.97 -5.16
C PRO A 278 -10.14 9.24 -4.05
N LEU A 279 -8.86 9.25 -4.42
CA LEU A 279 -7.75 9.32 -3.47
C LEU A 279 -7.14 10.71 -3.33
N LEU A 280 -6.80 11.07 -2.09
CA LEU A 280 -5.84 12.13 -1.79
C LEU A 280 -4.55 11.48 -1.28
N CYS A 281 -3.54 11.50 -2.12
CA CYS A 281 -2.34 10.68 -1.96
C CYS A 281 -1.27 11.40 -1.13
N TRP A 282 -0.89 10.81 0.00
CA TRP A 282 0.19 11.27 0.86
C TRP A 282 1.09 10.07 1.24
N PRO A 283 1.93 9.58 0.31
CA PRO A 283 2.75 8.40 0.54
C PRO A 283 3.84 8.61 1.57
N TYR A 284 4.30 7.52 2.16
CA TYR A 284 5.33 7.51 3.19
C TYR A 284 6.64 6.85 2.69
N PHE A 285 6.64 5.59 2.23
CA PHE A 285 7.83 4.94 1.67
C PHE A 285 7.50 3.83 0.67
N GLY A 286 8.55 3.31 0.01
CA GLY A 286 8.46 2.10 -0.79
C GLY A 286 7.59 2.27 -2.03
N ASP A 287 6.75 1.28 -2.30
CA ASP A 287 5.88 1.28 -3.49
C ASP A 287 4.82 2.37 -3.48
N GLN A 288 4.48 2.91 -2.32
CA GLN A 288 3.51 3.99 -2.14
C GLN A 288 3.81 5.22 -3.00
N LEU A 289 5.11 5.53 -3.19
CA LEU A 289 5.57 6.68 -3.97
C LEU A 289 5.17 6.53 -5.45
N TYR A 290 5.46 5.37 -6.04
CA TYR A 290 5.08 5.09 -7.40
C TYR A 290 3.58 4.79 -7.57
N THR A 291 2.94 4.15 -6.59
CA THR A 291 1.47 3.97 -6.56
C THR A 291 0.78 5.33 -6.68
N ARG A 292 1.19 6.32 -5.88
CA ARG A 292 0.69 7.70 -5.98
C ARG A 292 0.87 8.24 -7.40
N THR A 293 2.04 8.09 -8.00
CA THR A 293 2.32 8.59 -9.36
C THR A 293 1.35 7.96 -10.37
N CYS A 294 1.16 6.63 -10.33
CA CYS A 294 0.19 5.94 -11.18
C CYS A 294 -1.25 6.42 -10.95
N VAL A 295 -1.68 6.55 -9.70
CA VAL A 295 -3.01 7.06 -9.31
C VAL A 295 -3.28 8.46 -9.85
N CYS A 296 -2.30 9.36 -9.75
CA CYS A 296 -2.48 10.76 -10.14
C CYS A 296 -2.38 10.97 -11.65
N GLU A 297 -1.49 10.25 -12.34
CA GLU A 297 -1.09 10.59 -13.71
C GLU A 297 -1.64 9.59 -14.75
N ALA A 298 -1.56 8.30 -14.45
CA ALA A 298 -2.02 7.23 -15.33
C ALA A 298 -3.52 7.01 -15.22
N TRP A 299 -3.99 6.66 -14.00
CA TRP A 299 -5.37 6.27 -13.76
C TRP A 299 -6.27 7.46 -13.47
N ARG A 300 -5.70 8.58 -13.01
CA ARG A 300 -6.39 9.86 -12.75
C ARG A 300 -7.58 9.73 -11.80
N VAL A 301 -7.47 8.83 -10.82
CA VAL A 301 -8.46 8.59 -9.77
C VAL A 301 -8.08 9.22 -8.42
N GLY A 302 -7.08 10.11 -8.43
CA GLY A 302 -6.65 10.80 -7.22
C GLY A 302 -5.74 12.00 -7.48
N MET A 303 -5.38 12.67 -6.39
CA MET A 303 -4.52 13.85 -6.40
C MET A 303 -3.40 13.75 -5.36
N ARG A 304 -2.22 14.27 -5.68
CA ARG A 304 -1.08 14.36 -4.75
C ARG A 304 -1.32 15.45 -3.69
N LEU A 305 -1.09 15.11 -2.42
CA LEU A 305 -0.91 16.09 -1.35
C LEU A 305 0.47 16.75 -1.51
N LYS A 306 0.54 18.08 -1.60
CA LYS A 306 1.81 18.81 -1.73
C LYS A 306 2.28 19.26 -0.36
N ALA A 307 3.46 18.78 0.05
CA ALA A 307 4.22 19.38 1.13
C ALA A 307 4.77 20.75 0.70
N ASP A 308 5.07 21.60 1.68
CA ASP A 308 5.89 22.78 1.47
C ASP A 308 7.39 22.44 1.45
N ASP A 309 8.22 23.47 1.30
CA ASP A 309 9.68 23.35 1.23
C ASP A 309 10.30 22.77 2.52
N GLY A 310 9.55 22.72 3.63
CA GLY A 310 9.95 22.10 4.89
C GLY A 310 9.53 20.64 5.04
N GLY A 311 8.92 20.03 4.01
CA GLY A 311 8.42 18.65 4.06
C GLY A 311 7.13 18.49 4.89
N VAL A 312 6.52 19.61 5.31
CA VAL A 312 5.30 19.63 6.10
C VAL A 312 4.12 19.90 5.17
N CYS A 313 3.05 19.12 5.30
CA CYS A 313 1.86 19.28 4.46
C CYS A 313 0.95 20.40 4.98
N MET A 314 1.45 21.63 5.01
CA MET A 314 0.83 22.77 5.73
C MET A 314 -0.51 23.27 5.17
N ARG A 315 -0.98 22.83 3.99
CA ARG A 315 -2.18 23.45 3.37
C ARG A 315 -3.14 22.44 2.74
N LEU A 316 -3.85 21.71 3.60
CA LEU A 316 -5.15 21.08 3.31
C LEU A 316 -6.27 22.12 3.00
N ARG A 317 -5.97 23.42 2.84
CA ARG A 317 -7.02 24.45 2.73
C ARG A 317 -7.50 24.73 1.30
N THR A 318 -6.61 24.72 0.31
CA THR A 318 -6.93 25.18 -1.06
C THR A 318 -7.26 24.06 -2.04
N ARG A 319 -6.76 22.84 -1.82
CA ARG A 319 -6.96 21.72 -2.76
C ARG A 319 -8.27 20.95 -2.55
N TRP A 320 -8.74 20.86 -1.32
CA TRP A 320 -9.96 20.14 -0.96
C TRP A 320 -11.22 20.74 -1.58
N ARG A 321 -11.27 22.08 -1.68
CA ARG A 321 -12.34 22.77 -2.39
C ARG A 321 -12.42 22.36 -3.85
N ARG A 322 -11.29 22.16 -4.55
CA ARG A 322 -11.32 21.66 -5.94
C ARG A 322 -11.67 20.18 -5.99
N PHE A 323 -11.10 19.35 -5.12
CA PHE A 323 -11.26 17.90 -5.17
C PHE A 323 -12.70 17.44 -4.87
N CYS A 324 -13.34 17.99 -3.83
CA CYS A 324 -14.72 17.63 -3.50
C CYS A 324 -15.79 18.32 -4.38
N LEU A 325 -15.41 19.32 -5.18
CA LEU A 325 -16.31 19.96 -6.16
C LEU A 325 -16.21 19.31 -7.55
N MET A 326 -15.18 18.50 -7.81
CA MET A 326 -14.94 17.94 -9.13
C MET A 326 -15.83 16.75 -9.49
N GLY A 327 -16.70 16.29 -8.59
CA GLY A 327 -17.80 15.34 -8.89
C GLY A 327 -17.50 14.41 -10.06
N LEU A 328 -16.41 13.63 -9.93
CA LEU A 328 -16.13 12.55 -10.87
C LEU A 328 -17.21 11.49 -10.75
#